data_AF-A0A497SZH4-F1
#
_entry.id   AF-A0A497SZH4-F1
#
_cell.length_a   1.000
_cell.length_b   1.000
_cell.length_c   1.000
_cell.angle_alpha   90.00
_cell.angle_beta   90.00
_cell.angle_gamma   90.00
#
_symmetry.space_group_name_H-M   'P 1'
#
loop_
_entity.id
_entity.type
_entity.pdbx_description
1 polymer ?
#
loop_
_entity_poly.entity_id
_entity_poly.type
_entity_poly.pdbx_seq_one_letter_code
_entity_poly.pdbx_strand_id
1 'polypeptide(L)'
;MLKKYIKENGGVVVFYRVVKDYEDEFLELQIGEEDEKKNKKLADEIRDAIFKRPPQGVYVFATEQHEYPYKQKTVQQVDFAVLSLDPFKGREKFDRLKRISERYREKYIKFLEKEVRNFLKKIMDKDYILAAIARGDIFVPSRYPTEYSDIDILLIVGFRSGDEEKKKELAKVLSRSPGDLVIMDYYTFDTHVGSYSSSAQTLKKKGHGYTVEFSVISWPDFLQCFDIWKEQGMRLDEYDIETFTNAIVLFEKEEIGQKFLNMFLSLS
;
A
#
# COMPACT_ATOMS: atom_id res chain seq x y z
N MET A 1 17.13 8.26 -24.13
CA MET A 1 15.81 7.84 -24.65
C MET A 1 14.68 8.65 -24.04
N LEU A 2 14.74 8.89 -22.73
CA LEU A 2 13.78 9.63 -21.93
C LEU A 2 13.35 10.98 -22.52
N LYS A 3 14.29 11.84 -22.93
CA LYS A 3 13.97 13.16 -23.52
C LYS A 3 13.08 13.04 -24.76
N LYS A 4 13.29 12.01 -25.59
CA LYS A 4 12.47 11.73 -26.77
C LYS A 4 11.08 11.27 -26.35
N TYR A 5 11.00 10.32 -25.41
CA TYR A 5 9.74 9.84 -24.84
C TYR A 5 8.89 10.98 -24.26
N ILE A 6 9.47 11.86 -23.44
CA ILE A 6 8.77 13.01 -22.86
C ILE A 6 8.25 13.92 -23.98
N LYS A 7 9.05 14.17 -25.02
CA LYS A 7 8.65 15.00 -26.17
C LYS A 7 7.47 14.39 -26.92
N GLU A 8 7.51 13.08 -27.17
CA GLU A 8 6.45 12.34 -27.88
C GLU A 8 5.14 12.31 -27.07
N ASN A 9 5.24 12.36 -25.74
CA ASN A 9 4.10 12.45 -24.82
C ASN A 9 3.74 13.91 -24.44
N GLY A 10 3.99 14.87 -25.33
CA GLY A 10 3.52 16.25 -25.16
C GLY A 10 4.36 17.14 -24.25
N GLY A 11 5.57 16.72 -23.90
CA GLY A 11 6.56 17.51 -23.16
C GLY A 11 6.44 17.45 -21.63
N VAL A 12 5.44 16.75 -21.09
CA VAL A 12 5.24 16.51 -19.66
C VAL A 12 4.66 15.11 -19.48
N VAL A 13 5.28 14.30 -18.63
CA VAL A 13 4.80 12.94 -18.30
C VAL A 13 4.73 12.75 -16.78
N VAL A 14 3.86 11.85 -16.35
CA VAL A 14 3.63 11.53 -14.94
C VAL A 14 3.88 10.04 -14.74
N PHE A 15 4.57 9.70 -13.66
CA PHE A 15 4.75 8.33 -13.21
C PHE A 15 4.32 8.23 -11.74
N TYR A 16 3.67 7.13 -11.39
CA TYR A 16 3.15 6.84 -10.05
C TYR A 16 3.90 5.66 -9.42
N ARG A 17 3.98 5.64 -8.09
CA ARG A 17 4.57 4.56 -7.27
C ARG A 17 5.94 4.10 -7.81
N VAL A 18 6.84 5.05 -8.06
CA VAL A 18 8.14 4.71 -8.67
C VAL A 18 9.10 4.24 -7.60
N VAL A 19 9.58 3.01 -7.75
CA VAL A 19 10.50 2.36 -6.79
C VAL A 19 11.96 2.53 -7.21
N LYS A 20 12.84 2.80 -6.23
CA LYS A 20 14.28 2.95 -6.40
C LYS A 20 14.99 1.60 -6.47
N ASP A 21 15.96 1.48 -7.37
CA ASP A 21 16.89 0.34 -7.47
C ASP A 21 16.19 -1.03 -7.54
N TYR A 22 15.06 -1.09 -8.24
CA TYR A 22 14.31 -2.31 -8.50
C TYR A 22 13.63 -2.31 -9.87
N GLU A 23 13.53 -3.50 -10.49
CA GLU A 23 12.74 -3.72 -11.70
C GLU A 23 11.25 -3.66 -11.35
N ASP A 24 10.67 -2.51 -11.64
CA ASP A 24 9.30 -2.20 -11.31
C ASP A 24 8.39 -2.44 -12.53
N GLU A 25 7.75 -3.60 -12.57
CA GLU A 25 6.77 -3.96 -13.59
C GLU A 25 5.65 -2.90 -13.68
N PHE A 26 5.33 -2.22 -12.58
CA PHE A 26 4.33 -1.15 -12.58
C PHE A 26 4.79 0.09 -13.36
N LEU A 27 6.07 0.46 -13.25
CA LEU A 27 6.64 1.53 -14.06
C LEU A 27 6.65 1.16 -15.55
N GLU A 28 7.02 -0.08 -15.88
CA GLU A 28 7.02 -0.56 -17.26
C GLU A 28 5.62 -0.57 -17.88
N LEU A 29 4.60 -0.94 -17.11
CA LEU A 29 3.19 -0.84 -17.53
C LEU A 29 2.75 0.59 -17.81
N GLN A 30 3.27 1.58 -17.07
CA GLN A 30 2.98 3.00 -17.30
C GLN A 30 3.67 3.56 -18.55
N ILE A 31 4.80 2.96 -18.97
CA ILE A 31 5.55 3.38 -20.15
C ILE A 31 4.82 2.98 -21.43
N GLY A 32 4.34 1.74 -21.51
CA GLY A 32 3.50 1.24 -22.60
C GLY A 32 4.19 0.98 -23.95
N GLU A 33 5.53 0.85 -24.05
CA GLU A 33 6.13 0.41 -25.33
C GLU A 33 5.98 -1.11 -25.53
N GLU A 34 5.96 -1.56 -26.79
CA GLU A 34 5.83 -2.99 -27.14
C GLU A 34 7.16 -3.76 -27.06
N ASP A 35 8.28 -3.04 -26.97
CA ASP A 35 9.64 -3.60 -26.96
C ASP A 35 10.18 -3.66 -25.52
N GLU A 36 10.16 -4.86 -24.93
CA GLU A 36 10.56 -5.12 -23.54
C GLU A 36 11.97 -4.57 -23.21
N LYS A 37 12.93 -4.69 -24.14
CA LYS A 37 14.30 -4.20 -23.90
C LYS A 37 14.35 -2.67 -23.87
N LYS A 38 13.53 -2.00 -24.69
CA LYS A 38 13.44 -0.54 -24.66
C LYS A 38 12.66 -0.04 -23.44
N ASN A 39 11.57 -0.72 -23.06
CA ASN A 39 10.83 -0.44 -21.84
C ASN A 39 11.75 -0.47 -20.62
N LYS A 40 12.49 -1.56 -20.44
CA LYS A 40 13.40 -1.72 -19.31
C LYS A 40 14.44 -0.61 -19.25
N LYS A 41 15.07 -0.31 -20.39
CA LYS A 41 16.06 0.76 -20.48
C LYS A 41 15.44 2.15 -20.24
N LEU A 42 14.19 2.38 -20.65
CA LEU A 42 13.49 3.63 -20.42
C LEU A 42 13.08 3.76 -18.95
N ALA A 43 12.60 2.68 -18.34
CA ALA A 43 12.32 2.59 -16.91
C ALA A 43 13.58 2.89 -16.08
N ASP A 44 14.75 2.36 -16.48
CA ASP A 44 16.04 2.68 -15.87
C ASP A 44 16.36 4.18 -16.00
N GLU A 45 16.24 4.78 -17.19
CA GLU A 45 16.47 6.22 -17.39
C GLU A 45 15.50 7.09 -16.56
N ILE A 46 14.24 6.67 -16.40
CA ILE A 46 13.24 7.36 -15.57
C ILE A 46 13.62 7.28 -14.09
N ARG A 47 13.96 6.08 -13.59
CA ARG A 47 14.40 5.87 -12.21
C ARG A 47 15.65 6.68 -11.89
N ASP A 48 16.64 6.67 -12.79
CA ASP A 48 17.86 7.46 -12.64
C ASP A 48 17.59 8.98 -12.65
N ALA A 49 16.66 9.44 -13.48
CA ALA A 49 16.27 10.85 -13.49
C ALA A 49 15.62 11.27 -12.16
N ILE A 50 14.79 10.41 -11.56
CA ILE A 50 14.07 10.66 -10.31
C ILE A 50 15.00 10.60 -9.09
N PHE A 51 15.80 9.55 -8.98
CA PHE A 51 16.55 9.25 -7.76
C PHE A 51 18.03 9.65 -7.78
N LYS A 52 18.58 9.99 -8.96
CA LYS A 52 19.98 10.37 -9.11
C LYS A 52 20.10 11.76 -9.74
N ARG A 53 20.14 11.83 -11.06
CA ARG A 53 20.34 13.09 -11.79
C ARG A 53 19.63 13.04 -13.13
N PRO A 54 18.76 14.02 -13.44
CA PRO A 54 18.12 14.07 -14.73
C PRO A 54 19.10 14.48 -15.84
N PRO A 55 18.88 13.99 -17.08
CA PRO A 55 19.65 14.44 -18.24
C PRO A 55 19.40 15.92 -18.54
N GLN A 56 20.33 16.57 -19.25
CA GLN A 56 20.25 18.00 -19.54
C GLN A 56 18.96 18.38 -20.29
N GLY A 57 18.24 19.36 -19.74
CA GLY A 57 16.97 19.84 -20.28
C GLY A 57 15.78 18.93 -19.97
N VAL A 58 15.92 18.00 -19.02
CA VAL A 58 14.81 17.33 -18.35
C VAL A 58 14.74 17.84 -16.91
N TYR A 59 13.55 18.28 -16.51
CA TYR A 59 13.24 18.75 -15.17
C TYR A 59 12.38 17.69 -14.48
N VAL A 60 12.67 17.45 -13.21
CA VAL A 60 12.00 16.43 -12.39
C VAL A 60 11.38 17.10 -11.19
N PHE A 61 10.12 16.79 -10.94
CA PHE A 61 9.38 17.19 -9.76
C PHE A 61 8.76 15.93 -9.17
N ALA A 62 9.26 15.48 -8.03
CA ALA A 62 8.79 14.26 -7.36
C ALA A 62 8.36 14.57 -5.93
N THR A 63 7.49 13.72 -5.39
CA THR A 63 7.20 13.72 -3.95
C THR A 63 8.45 13.35 -3.16
N GLU A 64 8.35 13.50 -1.85
CA GLU A 64 9.34 13.02 -0.90
C GLU A 64 9.61 11.50 -1.09
N GLN A 65 10.84 11.07 -0.79
CA GLN A 65 11.22 9.66 -0.84
C GLN A 65 10.91 9.03 0.51
N HIS A 66 10.37 7.82 0.47
CA HIS A 66 10.03 7.09 1.69
C HIS A 66 10.38 5.61 1.56
N GLU A 67 10.59 4.96 2.70
CA GLU A 67 10.68 3.50 2.74
C GLU A 67 9.36 2.85 2.33
N TYR A 68 9.48 1.73 1.61
CA TYR A 68 8.35 0.95 1.14
C TYR A 68 8.74 -0.54 1.08
N PRO A 69 7.90 -1.46 1.56
CA PRO A 69 8.14 -2.89 1.44
C PRO A 69 7.87 -3.32 0.00
N TYR A 70 8.91 -3.77 -0.69
CA TYR A 70 8.78 -4.26 -2.07
C TYR A 70 9.44 -5.62 -2.24
N LYS A 71 8.62 -6.63 -2.53
CA LYS A 71 9.01 -8.04 -2.58
C LYS A 71 9.66 -8.46 -1.26
N GLN A 72 10.94 -8.80 -1.24
CA GLN A 72 11.64 -9.33 -0.06
C GLN A 72 12.60 -8.31 0.59
N LYS A 73 12.47 -7.01 0.28
CA LYS A 73 13.33 -5.97 0.83
C LYS A 73 12.61 -4.63 0.99
N THR A 74 13.15 -3.79 1.85
CA THR A 74 12.75 -2.38 1.97
C THR A 74 13.50 -1.56 0.92
N VAL A 75 12.76 -0.72 0.19
CA VAL A 75 13.26 0.15 -0.89
C VAL A 75 12.77 1.57 -0.69
N GLN A 76 13.34 2.52 -1.42
CA GLN A 76 12.81 3.89 -1.47
C GLN A 76 11.78 4.01 -2.60
N GLN A 77 10.70 4.73 -2.34
CA GLN A 77 9.64 5.00 -3.31
C GLN A 77 9.29 6.49 -3.32
N VAL A 78 8.86 7.00 -4.47
CA VAL A 78 8.08 8.25 -4.59
C VAL A 78 6.65 7.93 -5.03
N ASP A 79 5.66 8.59 -4.45
CA ASP A 79 4.24 8.34 -4.77
C ASP A 79 3.90 8.79 -6.18
N PHE A 80 4.46 9.93 -6.61
CA PHE A 80 4.48 10.32 -8.02
C PHE A 80 5.63 11.25 -8.38
N ALA A 81 6.00 11.21 -9.66
CA ALA A 81 6.99 12.08 -10.28
C ALA A 81 6.47 12.65 -11.60
N VAL A 82 6.80 13.91 -11.86
CA VAL A 82 6.56 14.61 -13.12
C VAL A 82 7.89 14.91 -13.78
N LEU A 83 8.05 14.40 -15.00
CA LEU A 83 9.20 14.67 -15.84
C LEU A 83 8.78 15.60 -16.97
N SER A 84 9.54 16.67 -17.20
CA SER A 84 9.19 17.67 -18.22
C SER A 84 10.40 18.25 -18.94
N LEU A 85 10.19 18.73 -20.17
CA LEU A 85 11.16 19.53 -20.92
C LEU A 85 11.03 21.03 -20.64
N ASP A 86 10.00 21.45 -19.92
CA ASP A 86 9.69 22.83 -19.55
C ASP A 86 9.49 22.90 -18.02
N PRO A 87 10.32 23.68 -17.30
CA PRO A 87 10.26 23.71 -15.84
C PRO A 87 8.94 24.29 -15.33
N PHE A 88 8.32 25.24 -16.04
CA PHE A 88 7.07 25.87 -15.62
C PHE A 88 5.90 24.90 -15.77
N LYS A 89 5.79 24.23 -16.93
CA LYS A 89 4.73 23.24 -17.16
C LYS A 89 4.87 22.02 -16.25
N GLY A 90 6.10 21.56 -16.02
CA GLY A 90 6.37 20.46 -15.10
C GLY A 90 5.93 20.81 -13.67
N ARG A 91 6.29 22.01 -13.19
CA ARG A 91 5.89 22.48 -11.86
C ARG A 91 4.38 22.62 -11.73
N GLU A 92 3.72 23.24 -12.71
CA GLU A 92 2.27 23.40 -12.72
C GLU A 92 1.54 22.04 -12.64
N LYS A 93 1.99 21.05 -13.42
CA LYS A 93 1.43 19.71 -13.41
C LYS A 93 1.66 19.01 -12.06
N PHE A 94 2.85 19.15 -11.47
CA PHE A 94 3.17 18.58 -10.16
C PHE A 94 2.30 19.18 -9.05
N ASP A 95 2.18 20.51 -8.98
CA ASP A 95 1.34 21.19 -7.99
C ASP A 95 -0.15 20.87 -8.19
N ARG A 96 -0.58 20.61 -9.43
CA ARG A 96 -1.92 20.09 -9.72
C ARG A 96 -2.11 18.66 -9.20
N LEU A 97 -1.12 17.77 -9.35
CA LEU A 97 -1.20 16.41 -8.82
C LEU A 97 -1.27 16.39 -7.29
N LYS A 98 -0.49 17.22 -6.58
CA LYS A 98 -0.62 17.36 -5.11
C LYS A 98 -2.06 17.73 -4.69
N ARG A 99 -2.67 18.70 -5.37
CA ARG A 99 -4.07 19.09 -5.12
C ARG A 99 -5.09 17.98 -5.47
N ILE A 100 -4.82 17.20 -6.51
CA ILE A 100 -5.65 16.05 -6.89
C ILE A 100 -5.52 14.94 -5.85
N SER A 101 -4.32 14.72 -5.32
CA SER A 101 -4.05 13.72 -4.28
C SER A 101 -4.88 13.97 -3.02
N GLU A 102 -4.98 15.22 -2.56
CA GLU A 102 -5.88 15.58 -1.44
C GLU A 102 -7.34 15.23 -1.73
N ARG A 103 -7.81 15.44 -2.96
CA ARG A 103 -9.18 15.04 -3.36
C ARG A 103 -9.33 13.51 -3.40
N TYR A 104 -8.30 12.78 -3.80
CA TYR A 104 -8.31 11.31 -3.68
C TYR A 104 -8.42 10.92 -2.22
N ARG A 105 -7.58 11.47 -1.33
CA ARG A 105 -7.64 11.21 0.11
C ARG A 105 -9.04 11.40 0.67
N GLU A 106 -9.67 12.55 0.43
CA GLU A 106 -11.05 12.84 0.82
C GLU A 106 -12.06 11.82 0.25
N LYS A 107 -11.90 11.48 -1.04
CA LYS A 107 -12.75 10.52 -1.75
C LYS A 107 -12.64 9.11 -1.17
N TYR A 108 -11.44 8.66 -0.82
CA TYR A 108 -11.21 7.35 -0.20
C TYR A 108 -11.70 7.31 1.24
N ILE A 109 -11.42 8.32 2.05
CA ILE A 109 -11.93 8.44 3.43
C ILE A 109 -13.46 8.42 3.43
N LYS A 110 -14.10 9.16 2.52
CA LYS A 110 -15.56 9.18 2.41
C LYS A 110 -16.13 7.81 2.03
N PHE A 111 -15.47 7.07 1.12
CA PHE A 111 -15.89 5.72 0.75
C PHE A 111 -15.67 4.73 1.92
N LEU A 112 -14.55 4.84 2.64
CA LEU A 112 -14.29 4.06 3.84
C LEU A 112 -15.41 4.25 4.87
N GLU A 113 -15.70 5.50 5.25
CA GLU A 113 -16.69 5.80 6.29
C GLU A 113 -18.12 5.40 5.89
N LYS A 114 -18.50 5.59 4.62
CA LYS A 114 -19.87 5.33 4.17
C LYS A 114 -20.13 3.89 3.77
N GLU A 115 -19.19 3.27 3.08
CA GLU A 115 -19.41 1.95 2.47
C GLU A 115 -18.68 0.87 3.26
N VAL A 116 -17.35 0.98 3.40
CA VAL A 116 -16.53 -0.07 4.02
C VAL A 116 -16.87 -0.24 5.49
N ARG A 117 -17.01 0.85 6.26
CA ARG A 117 -17.35 0.80 7.68
C ARG A 117 -18.74 0.19 7.92
N ASN A 118 -19.70 0.46 7.04
CA ASN A 118 -21.02 -0.16 7.09
C ASN A 118 -20.98 -1.65 6.77
N PHE A 119 -20.11 -2.08 5.85
CA PHE A 119 -19.84 -3.49 5.62
C PHE A 119 -19.19 -4.15 6.84
N LEU A 120 -18.16 -3.54 7.42
CA LEU A 120 -17.47 -4.03 8.61
C LEU A 120 -18.44 -4.23 9.79
N LYS A 121 -19.38 -3.29 9.99
CA LYS A 121 -20.47 -3.39 10.98
C LYS A 121 -21.40 -4.59 10.78
N LYS A 122 -21.54 -5.12 9.56
CA LYS A 122 -22.40 -6.30 9.30
C LYS A 122 -21.66 -7.61 9.53
N ILE A 123 -20.34 -7.61 9.40
CA ILE A 123 -19.54 -8.83 9.53
C ILE A 123 -18.99 -9.02 10.94
N MET A 124 -18.99 -7.98 11.77
CA MET A 124 -18.52 -8.04 13.17
C MET A 124 -19.38 -8.90 14.10
N ASP A 125 -20.62 -9.21 13.72
CA ASP A 125 -21.46 -10.19 14.42
C ASP A 125 -20.84 -11.61 14.39
N LYS A 126 -19.84 -11.83 13.51
CA LYS A 126 -18.99 -13.01 13.57
C LYS A 126 -18.12 -12.93 14.82
N ASP A 127 -18.31 -13.90 15.71
CA ASP A 127 -17.55 -14.09 16.95
C ASP A 127 -16.03 -14.00 16.73
N TYR A 128 -15.54 -14.56 15.63
CA TYR A 128 -14.12 -14.66 15.33
C TYR A 128 -13.45 -13.41 14.75
N ILE A 129 -14.19 -12.35 14.37
CA ILE A 129 -13.58 -11.07 13.96
C ILE A 129 -13.43 -10.21 15.22
N LEU A 130 -12.19 -9.85 15.54
CA LEU A 130 -11.84 -9.20 16.81
C LEU A 130 -11.60 -7.71 16.66
N ALA A 131 -10.96 -7.27 15.57
CA ALA A 131 -10.78 -5.85 15.28
C ALA A 131 -10.60 -5.59 13.79
N ALA A 132 -10.86 -4.35 13.39
CA ALA A 132 -10.58 -3.83 12.06
C ALA A 132 -9.89 -2.46 12.19
N ILE A 133 -8.73 -2.34 11.57
CA ILE A 133 -7.87 -1.16 11.65
C ILE A 133 -7.62 -0.66 10.23
N ALA A 134 -7.93 0.60 9.94
CA ALA A 134 -7.54 1.23 8.68
C ALA A 134 -6.10 1.73 8.78
N ARG A 135 -5.29 1.48 7.75
CA ARG A 135 -3.89 1.93 7.66
C ARG A 135 -3.52 2.31 6.23
N GLY A 136 -2.24 2.61 6.00
CA GLY A 136 -1.68 2.87 4.66
C GLY A 136 -1.71 4.35 4.25
N ASP A 137 -1.32 4.59 3.00
CA ASP A 137 -0.98 5.92 2.46
C ASP A 137 -2.10 6.97 2.61
N ILE A 138 -3.36 6.54 2.65
CA ILE A 138 -4.51 7.44 2.77
C ILE A 138 -4.54 8.18 4.13
N PHE A 139 -3.99 7.57 5.18
CA PHE A 139 -3.99 8.14 6.53
C PHE A 139 -2.67 8.83 6.88
N VAL A 140 -1.61 8.53 6.14
CA VAL A 140 -0.29 9.10 6.39
C VAL A 140 -0.20 10.52 5.80
N PRO A 141 0.08 11.57 6.61
CA PRO A 141 0.11 12.95 6.13
C PRO A 141 1.23 13.23 5.11
N SER A 142 2.34 12.51 5.21
CA SER A 142 3.51 12.62 4.32
C SER A 142 3.32 11.96 2.96
N ARG A 143 2.29 11.11 2.80
CA ARG A 143 2.03 10.35 1.57
C ARG A 143 1.01 11.05 0.67
N TYR A 144 1.02 10.70 -0.60
CA TYR A 144 0.15 11.29 -1.61
C TYR A 144 -0.67 10.23 -2.34
N PRO A 145 -1.88 9.91 -1.84
CA PRO A 145 -2.80 8.97 -2.50
C PRO A 145 -3.06 9.31 -3.96
N THR A 146 -3.17 8.28 -4.79
CA THR A 146 -3.41 8.37 -6.24
C THR A 146 -4.66 7.57 -6.60
N GLU A 147 -5.04 7.54 -7.88
CA GLU A 147 -6.12 6.65 -8.35
C GLU A 147 -5.80 5.17 -8.23
N TYR A 148 -4.53 4.82 -8.03
CA TYR A 148 -4.06 3.46 -7.80
C TYR A 148 -3.90 3.14 -6.31
N SER A 149 -4.29 4.06 -5.41
CA SER A 149 -4.29 3.79 -3.98
C SER A 149 -5.42 2.86 -3.58
N ASP A 150 -5.14 2.05 -2.57
CA ASP A 150 -6.02 1.02 -2.04
C ASP A 150 -6.49 1.43 -0.64
N ILE A 151 -7.64 0.93 -0.19
CA ILE A 151 -8.08 1.08 1.20
C ILE A 151 -7.59 -0.14 1.97
N ASP A 152 -6.55 0.05 2.77
CA ASP A 152 -5.92 -1.02 3.53
C ASP A 152 -6.59 -1.19 4.90
N ILE A 153 -7.18 -2.36 5.11
CA ILE A 153 -7.81 -2.75 6.36
C ILE A 153 -7.05 -3.94 6.95
N LEU A 154 -6.42 -3.75 8.09
CA LEU A 154 -5.92 -4.86 8.90
C LEU A 154 -7.08 -5.44 9.72
N LEU A 155 -7.41 -6.71 9.47
CA LEU A 155 -8.37 -7.50 10.23
C LEU A 155 -7.64 -8.41 11.21
N ILE A 156 -8.01 -8.30 12.48
CA ILE A 156 -7.54 -9.17 13.54
C ILE A 156 -8.60 -10.25 13.79
N VAL A 157 -8.21 -11.52 13.68
CA VAL A 157 -9.12 -12.66 13.83
C VAL A 157 -8.73 -13.56 15.00
N GLY A 158 -9.73 -14.19 15.63
CA GLY A 158 -9.55 -15.03 16.82
C GLY A 158 -9.21 -16.49 16.56
N PHE A 159 -9.22 -16.92 15.30
CA PHE A 159 -8.79 -18.27 14.90
C PHE A 159 -7.31 -18.28 14.46
N ARG A 160 -6.67 -19.45 14.55
CA ARG A 160 -5.27 -19.65 14.15
C ARG A 160 -5.09 -19.66 12.63
N SER A 161 -3.90 -19.27 12.17
CA SER A 161 -3.50 -19.34 10.76
C SER A 161 -3.54 -20.73 10.15
N GLY A 162 -3.67 -21.82 10.91
CA GLY A 162 -3.91 -23.16 10.36
C GLY A 162 -5.38 -23.50 10.08
N ASP A 163 -6.34 -22.65 10.46
CA ASP A 163 -7.78 -22.95 10.34
C ASP A 163 -8.32 -22.63 8.94
N GLU A 164 -8.16 -23.58 8.03
CA GLU A 164 -8.57 -23.45 6.63
C GLU A 164 -10.08 -23.30 6.43
N GLU A 165 -10.90 -23.82 7.35
CA GLU A 165 -12.35 -23.66 7.27
C GLU A 165 -12.73 -22.21 7.56
N LYS A 166 -12.23 -21.65 8.67
CA LYS A 166 -12.47 -20.25 9.03
C LYS A 166 -11.91 -19.26 8.02
N LYS A 167 -10.75 -19.54 7.43
CA LYS A 167 -10.22 -18.74 6.31
C LYS A 167 -11.17 -18.70 5.12
N LYS A 168 -11.70 -19.86 4.70
CA LYS A 168 -12.66 -19.95 3.59
C LYS A 168 -13.97 -19.23 3.91
N GLU A 169 -14.46 -19.33 5.15
CA GLU A 169 -15.61 -18.56 5.60
C GLU A 169 -15.35 -17.05 5.52
N LEU A 170 -14.21 -16.59 6.04
CA LEU A 170 -13.81 -15.20 6.01
C LEU A 170 -13.71 -14.68 4.57
N ALA A 171 -13.02 -15.40 3.68
CA ALA A 171 -12.89 -15.04 2.27
C ALA A 171 -14.26 -14.87 1.59
N LYS A 172 -15.22 -15.77 1.86
CA LYS A 172 -16.61 -15.64 1.37
C LYS A 172 -17.29 -14.39 1.88
N VAL A 173 -17.09 -14.04 3.16
CA VAL A 173 -17.64 -12.82 3.76
C VAL A 173 -17.03 -11.57 3.13
N LEU A 174 -15.69 -11.50 3.06
CA LEU A 174 -14.94 -10.36 2.52
C LEU A 174 -15.19 -10.13 1.03
N SER A 175 -15.48 -11.17 0.25
CA SER A 175 -15.86 -11.03 -1.18
C SER A 175 -17.06 -10.11 -1.41
N ARG A 176 -17.88 -9.88 -0.38
CA ARG A 176 -19.06 -9.00 -0.39
C ARG A 176 -18.77 -7.55 0.01
N SER A 177 -17.51 -7.23 0.33
CA SER A 177 -17.04 -5.86 0.59
C SER A 177 -17.41 -4.93 -0.58
N PRO A 178 -17.68 -3.62 -0.36
CA PRO A 178 -18.14 -2.71 -1.40
C PRO A 178 -17.10 -2.34 -2.48
N GLY A 179 -15.80 -2.63 -2.30
CA GLY A 179 -14.75 -2.32 -3.29
C GLY A 179 -14.95 -3.02 -4.64
N ASP A 180 -14.55 -2.43 -5.76
CA ASP A 180 -14.62 -3.07 -7.07
C ASP A 180 -13.55 -4.16 -7.24
N LEU A 181 -12.39 -3.95 -6.63
CA LEU A 181 -11.37 -4.97 -6.40
C LEU A 181 -11.30 -5.25 -4.89
N VAL A 182 -11.36 -6.52 -4.51
CA VAL A 182 -11.20 -6.93 -3.12
C VAL A 182 -10.08 -7.95 -3.06
N ILE A 183 -9.05 -7.63 -2.29
CA ILE A 183 -7.90 -8.48 -2.05
C ILE A 183 -7.92 -8.87 -0.58
N MET A 184 -7.55 -10.11 -0.31
CA MET A 184 -7.25 -10.57 1.04
C MET A 184 -5.81 -11.02 1.06
N ASP A 185 -4.99 -10.37 1.88
CA ASP A 185 -3.62 -10.78 2.15
C ASP A 185 -3.58 -11.45 3.52
N TYR A 186 -3.37 -12.77 3.54
CA TYR A 186 -3.43 -13.55 4.77
C TYR A 186 -2.03 -13.80 5.32
N TYR A 187 -1.76 -13.34 6.55
CA TYR A 187 -0.49 -13.55 7.23
C TYR A 187 -0.48 -14.89 7.95
N THR A 188 0.50 -15.72 7.62
CA THR A 188 0.79 -17.00 8.29
C THR A 188 2.07 -16.85 9.09
N PHE A 189 2.01 -17.23 10.37
CA PHE A 189 3.09 -17.05 11.32
C PHE A 189 3.73 -18.40 11.63
N ASP A 190 5.06 -18.50 11.49
CA ASP A 190 5.82 -19.59 12.08
C ASP A 190 6.25 -19.20 13.50
N THR A 191 5.45 -19.65 14.46
CA THR A 191 5.61 -19.38 15.88
C THR A 191 6.78 -20.14 16.51
N HIS A 192 7.55 -20.95 15.78
CA HIS A 192 8.77 -21.58 16.32
C HIS A 192 10.00 -20.70 16.15
N VAL A 193 10.02 -19.90 15.08
CA VAL A 193 11.18 -19.07 14.72
C VAL A 193 10.88 -17.57 14.77
N GLY A 194 9.62 -17.19 15.01
CA GLY A 194 9.19 -15.80 14.99
C GLY A 194 9.26 -15.23 13.58
N SER A 195 8.74 -15.95 12.58
CA SER A 195 8.68 -15.45 11.21
C SER A 195 7.24 -15.39 10.71
N TYR A 196 7.01 -14.65 9.64
CA TYR A 196 5.73 -14.64 8.97
C TYR A 196 5.90 -14.64 7.45
N SER A 197 4.89 -15.13 6.77
CA SER A 197 4.71 -14.99 5.33
C SER A 197 3.30 -14.49 5.06
N SER A 198 3.08 -13.89 3.90
CA SER A 198 1.75 -13.47 3.47
C SER A 198 1.37 -14.12 2.14
N SER A 199 0.08 -14.34 1.95
CA SER A 199 -0.47 -14.88 0.71
C SER A 199 -1.67 -14.04 0.29
N ALA A 200 -1.50 -13.28 -0.79
CA ALA A 200 -2.55 -12.46 -1.36
C ALA A 200 -3.47 -13.28 -2.29
N GLN A 201 -4.78 -13.06 -2.13
CA GLN A 201 -5.81 -13.64 -2.96
C GLN A 201 -6.79 -12.54 -3.42
N THR A 202 -7.05 -12.44 -4.72
CA THR A 202 -8.16 -11.64 -5.24
C THR A 202 -9.50 -12.35 -4.95
N LEU A 203 -10.36 -11.74 -4.15
CA LEU A 203 -11.69 -12.26 -3.78
C LEU A 203 -12.79 -11.80 -4.73
N LYS A 204 -12.64 -10.60 -5.30
CA LYS A 204 -13.61 -10.01 -6.23
C LYS A 204 -12.93 -9.00 -7.16
N LYS A 205 -13.31 -8.99 -8.44
CA LYS A 205 -12.91 -7.98 -9.43
C LYS A 205 -14.09 -7.65 -10.35
N LYS A 206 -14.63 -6.43 -10.27
CA LYS A 206 -15.79 -5.94 -11.04
C LYS A 206 -15.47 -4.78 -11.99
N GLY A 207 -14.28 -4.19 -11.92
CA GLY A 207 -13.89 -3.07 -12.78
C GLY A 207 -12.69 -2.28 -12.23
N HIS A 208 -12.56 -1.03 -12.68
CA HIS A 208 -11.47 -0.10 -12.32
C HIS A 208 -11.93 0.95 -11.31
N GLY A 209 -12.46 0.51 -10.17
CA GLY A 209 -12.88 1.41 -9.09
C GLY A 209 -12.07 1.20 -7.81
N TYR A 210 -12.70 1.34 -6.65
CA TYR A 210 -12.00 1.28 -5.37
C TYR A 210 -11.46 -0.12 -5.11
N THR A 211 -10.16 -0.23 -4.81
CA THR A 211 -9.61 -1.42 -4.19
C THR A 211 -9.80 -1.36 -2.68
N VAL A 212 -10.24 -2.46 -2.09
CA VAL A 212 -10.19 -2.67 -0.64
C VAL A 212 -9.32 -3.89 -0.39
N GLU A 213 -8.20 -3.68 0.28
CA GLU A 213 -7.30 -4.75 0.68
C GLU A 213 -7.52 -5.08 2.15
N PHE A 214 -7.70 -6.36 2.44
CA PHE A 214 -7.79 -6.88 3.80
C PHE A 214 -6.52 -7.65 4.13
N SER A 215 -5.61 -7.04 4.89
CA SER A 215 -4.55 -7.77 5.57
C SER A 215 -5.16 -8.53 6.74
N VAL A 216 -4.95 -9.83 6.88
CA VAL A 216 -5.55 -10.64 7.94
C VAL A 216 -4.48 -11.22 8.83
N ILE A 217 -4.56 -10.93 10.13
CA ILE A 217 -3.65 -11.44 11.16
C ILE A 217 -4.43 -12.25 12.19
N SER A 218 -3.92 -13.45 12.50
CA SER A 218 -4.39 -14.27 13.61
C SER A 218 -3.88 -13.70 14.93
N TRP A 219 -4.80 -13.34 15.84
CA TRP A 219 -4.45 -12.82 17.16
C TRP A 219 -3.68 -13.84 18.02
N PRO A 220 -4.12 -15.12 18.14
CA PRO A 220 -3.34 -16.11 18.89
C PRO A 220 -1.91 -16.32 18.37
N ASP A 221 -1.71 -16.31 17.06
CA ASP A 221 -0.40 -16.55 16.47
C ASP A 221 0.48 -15.29 16.53
N PHE A 222 -0.11 -14.10 16.35
CA PHE A 222 0.58 -12.83 16.59
C PHE A 222 1.15 -12.75 18.00
N LEU A 223 0.37 -13.10 19.03
CA LEU A 223 0.84 -13.07 20.41
C LEU A 223 2.08 -13.95 20.62
N GLN A 224 2.08 -15.16 20.07
CA GLN A 224 3.23 -16.08 20.14
C GLN A 224 4.45 -15.53 19.40
N CYS A 225 4.27 -15.01 18.18
CA CYS A 225 5.38 -14.42 17.43
C CYS A 225 5.92 -13.14 18.09
N PHE A 226 5.05 -12.34 18.68
CA PHE A 226 5.44 -11.10 19.35
C PHE A 226 6.41 -11.32 20.51
N ASP A 227 6.17 -12.35 21.33
CA ASP A 227 7.07 -12.69 22.42
C ASP A 227 8.47 -13.08 21.88
N ILE A 228 8.51 -13.86 20.80
CA ILE A 228 9.76 -14.25 20.13
C ILE A 228 10.48 -13.04 19.55
N TRP A 229 9.76 -12.15 18.87
CA TRP A 229 10.32 -10.92 18.32
C TRP A 229 10.93 -10.03 19.38
N LYS A 230 10.30 -9.92 20.54
CA LYS A 230 10.85 -9.21 21.68
C LYS A 230 12.14 -9.84 22.19
N GLU A 231 12.17 -11.15 22.35
CA GLU A 231 13.38 -11.87 22.78
C GLU A 231 14.52 -11.73 21.77
N GLN A 232 14.20 -11.71 20.48
CA GLN A 232 15.16 -11.52 19.39
C GLN A 232 15.58 -10.06 19.19
N GLY A 233 14.94 -9.10 19.85
CA GLY A 233 15.21 -7.67 19.66
C GLY A 233 14.83 -7.16 18.27
N MET A 234 13.80 -7.74 17.64
CA MET A 234 13.27 -7.27 16.36
C MET A 234 12.89 -5.78 16.45
N ARG A 235 13.15 -5.06 15.36
CA ARG A 235 12.71 -3.68 15.17
C ARG A 235 11.81 -3.56 13.96
N LEU A 236 10.81 -2.68 14.06
CA LEU A 236 10.02 -2.30 12.90
C LEU A 236 10.85 -1.45 11.94
N ASP A 237 10.55 -1.56 10.65
CA ASP A 237 11.07 -0.62 9.65
C ASP A 237 10.31 0.71 9.68
N GLU A 238 10.84 1.74 8.99
CA GLU A 238 10.23 3.07 9.04
C GLU A 238 8.84 3.09 8.40
N TYR A 239 8.61 2.23 7.41
CA TYR A 239 7.32 2.08 6.76
C TYR A 239 6.24 1.58 7.71
N ASP A 240 6.52 0.51 8.46
CA ASP A 240 5.58 -0.05 9.44
C ASP A 240 5.31 0.99 10.55
N ILE A 241 6.33 1.67 11.05
CA ILE A 241 6.15 2.73 12.04
C ILE A 241 5.25 3.84 11.49
N GLU A 242 5.52 4.34 10.27
CA GLU A 242 4.76 5.42 9.64
C GLU A 242 3.29 5.01 9.44
N THR A 243 3.04 3.81 8.90
CA THR A 243 1.68 3.35 8.59
C THR A 243 0.86 3.01 9.84
N PHE A 244 1.46 2.40 10.86
CA PHE A 244 0.76 2.02 12.09
C PHE A 244 0.59 3.16 13.09
N THR A 245 1.48 4.16 13.10
CA THR A 245 1.31 5.37 13.93
C THR A 245 0.11 6.19 13.48
N ASN A 246 -0.21 6.18 12.18
CA ASN A 246 -1.35 6.88 11.60
C ASN A 246 -2.60 5.99 11.43
N ALA A 247 -2.56 4.76 11.94
CA ALA A 247 -3.65 3.82 11.80
C ALA A 247 -4.88 4.21 12.65
N ILE A 248 -6.07 3.88 12.16
CA ILE A 248 -7.34 4.20 12.80
C ILE A 248 -8.08 2.91 13.12
N VAL A 249 -8.36 2.67 14.40
CA VAL A 249 -9.23 1.57 14.82
C VAL A 249 -10.67 1.89 14.39
N LEU A 250 -11.19 1.14 13.42
CA LEU A 250 -12.55 1.31 12.93
C LEU A 250 -13.57 0.59 13.81
N PHE A 251 -13.14 -0.55 14.36
CA PHE A 251 -13.89 -1.44 15.23
C PHE A 251 -12.95 -2.32 16.05
N GLU A 252 -13.35 -2.66 17.27
CA GLU A 252 -12.70 -3.68 18.10
C GLU A 252 -13.66 -4.30 19.11
N LYS A 253 -13.33 -5.54 19.52
CA LYS A 253 -13.84 -6.23 20.69
C LYS A 253 -12.77 -6.20 21.76
N GLU A 254 -13.15 -5.92 23.01
CA GLU A 254 -12.25 -6.01 24.17
C GLU A 254 -10.92 -5.24 23.97
N GLU A 255 -10.95 -4.10 23.27
CA GLU A 255 -9.77 -3.26 23.00
C GLU A 255 -8.63 -3.99 22.25
N ILE A 256 -8.92 -5.09 21.54
CA ILE A 256 -7.91 -5.90 20.85
C ILE A 256 -7.19 -5.10 19.75
N GLY A 257 -7.89 -4.19 19.08
CA GLY A 257 -7.28 -3.34 18.05
C GLY A 257 -6.23 -2.41 18.67
N GLN A 258 -6.59 -1.70 19.73
CA GLN A 258 -5.67 -0.83 20.45
C GLN A 258 -4.50 -1.60 21.08
N LYS A 259 -4.77 -2.79 21.64
CA LYS A 259 -3.74 -3.65 22.21
C LYS A 259 -2.74 -4.12 21.15
N PHE A 260 -3.22 -4.53 19.98
CA PHE A 260 -2.36 -4.87 18.84
C PHE A 260 -1.44 -3.70 18.47
N LEU A 261 -2.00 -2.50 18.27
CA LEU A 261 -1.22 -1.31 17.88
C LEU A 261 -0.15 -0.99 18.93
N ASN A 262 -0.51 -0.99 20.21
CA ASN A 262 0.43 -0.71 21.29
C ASN A 262 1.55 -1.76 21.37
N MET A 263 1.21 -3.04 21.19
CA MET A 263 2.21 -4.11 21.17
C MET A 263 3.13 -3.96 19.97
N PHE A 264 2.58 -3.89 18.75
CA PHE A 264 3.35 -3.82 17.52
C PHE A 264 4.27 -2.60 17.50
N LEU A 265 3.75 -1.40 17.81
CA LEU A 265 4.55 -0.18 17.88
C LEU A 265 5.57 -0.18 19.02
N SER A 266 5.46 -1.04 20.03
CA SER A 266 6.53 -1.17 21.05
C SER A 266 7.81 -1.83 20.53
N LEU A 267 7.79 -2.35 19.29
CA LEU A 267 8.96 -2.84 18.56
C LEU A 267 9.68 -1.73 17.78
N SER A 268 9.15 -0.49 17.73
CA SER A 268 9.88 0.65 17.16
C SER A 268 11.14 0.98 17.96
#